data_AF-A0AB38AVP4-F1
#
_entry.id   AF-A0AB38AVP4-F1
#
_cell.length_a   1.000
_cell.length_b   1.000
_cell.length_c   1.000
_cell.angle_alpha   90.00
_cell.angle_beta   90.00
_cell.angle_gamma   90.00
#
_symmetry.space_group_name_H-M   'P 1'
#
loop_
_entity.id
_entity.type
_entity.pdbx_description
1 polymer ?
#
loop_
_entity_poly.entity_id
_entity_poly.type
_entity_poly.pdbx_seq_one_letter_code
_entity_poly.pdbx_strand_id
1 'polypeptide(L)'
;MSNWHVSNSSEWTPVGDRLLTGHGGGMGPYAASYAVDLAARPMLNGSVSADIRLTERRSTGAGLVCRADLAWTFVAFYTAPQEAADETTVARFGVFREGLLMPLAQLQEPVRLSRGYNHFTLEFFAGRMRGEIRAEDRTYELTTVCPHVPFPGHAGLVKFYGAGVLAKSWSIEQTRMPIVSAASRPAREKSKWDVFLCHTSDTKEEVKGLAKALAARGLTYWLDSEQIKPGDSVPGKINEGLGDSRYLLACISESSQGEWVTAEYGGVLSRELSGESSTRIIPVLLADVEPKHIPILLRGKRYISSANKTVFDEFISFLLSH
;
A
#
# COMPACT_ATOMS: atom_id res chain seq x y z
N MET A 1 -6.95 -26.66 -6.11
CA MET A 1 -5.78 -25.92 -5.59
C MET A 1 -4.96 -25.50 -6.78
N SER A 2 -4.63 -24.22 -6.88
CA SER A 2 -3.89 -23.71 -8.02
C SER A 2 -2.41 -23.72 -7.69
N ASN A 3 -1.59 -24.30 -8.57
CA ASN A 3 -0.14 -24.42 -8.37
C ASN A 3 0.59 -23.52 -9.36
N TRP A 4 1.64 -22.86 -8.89
CA TRP A 4 2.57 -22.11 -9.74
C TRP A 4 3.81 -22.95 -9.99
N HIS A 5 4.30 -22.93 -11.24
CA HIS A 5 5.45 -23.72 -11.65
C HIS A 5 6.39 -22.92 -12.53
N VAL A 6 7.68 -22.92 -12.16
CA VAL A 6 8.78 -22.37 -12.95
C VAL A 6 10.02 -23.24 -12.80
N SER A 7 10.46 -23.88 -13.89
CA SER A 7 11.82 -24.42 -13.99
C SER A 7 12.81 -23.29 -14.23
N ASN A 8 14.12 -23.51 -14.15
CA ASN A 8 15.18 -22.49 -14.28
C ASN A 8 15.14 -21.66 -15.59
N SER A 9 14.13 -21.84 -16.45
CA SER A 9 13.73 -20.93 -17.51
C SER A 9 13.16 -19.61 -16.97
N SER A 10 13.23 -18.58 -17.81
CA SER A 10 12.55 -17.29 -17.62
C SER A 10 11.03 -17.38 -17.68
N GLU A 11 10.47 -18.53 -18.09
CA GLU A 11 9.05 -18.70 -18.37
C GLU A 11 8.25 -19.10 -17.12
N TRP A 12 7.21 -18.31 -16.84
CA TRP A 12 6.29 -18.54 -15.73
C TRP A 12 5.05 -19.29 -16.19
N THR A 13 4.64 -20.32 -15.44
CA THR A 13 3.32 -20.95 -15.63
C THR A 13 2.33 -20.37 -14.62
N PRO A 14 1.29 -19.64 -15.07
CA PRO A 14 0.36 -18.96 -14.18
C PRO A 14 -0.63 -19.89 -13.49
N VAL A 15 -1.15 -19.39 -12.38
CA VAL A 15 -2.48 -19.74 -11.88
C VAL A 15 -3.48 -18.75 -12.49
N GLY A 16 -4.46 -19.23 -13.27
CA GLY A 16 -5.51 -18.39 -13.86
C GLY A 16 -5.23 -17.89 -15.29
N ASP A 17 -6.11 -17.04 -15.80
CA ASP A 17 -6.16 -16.67 -17.23
C ASP A 17 -5.35 -15.41 -17.58
N ARG A 18 -4.81 -14.68 -16.58
CA ARG A 18 -4.12 -13.40 -16.79
C ARG A 18 -2.84 -13.30 -15.98
N LEU A 19 -1.71 -13.42 -16.68
CA LEU A 19 -0.38 -13.32 -16.08
C LEU A 19 0.35 -12.07 -16.55
N LEU A 20 0.95 -11.34 -15.61
CA LEU A 20 2.01 -10.39 -15.92
C LEU A 20 3.34 -10.92 -15.39
N THR A 21 4.36 -10.96 -16.25
CA THR A 21 5.73 -11.31 -15.89
C THR A 21 6.65 -10.12 -16.09
N GLY A 22 7.67 -9.98 -15.23
CA GLY A 22 8.68 -8.94 -15.39
C GLY A 22 10.03 -9.31 -14.76
N HIS A 23 11.02 -8.46 -15.01
CA HIS A 23 12.39 -8.60 -14.51
C HIS A 23 12.86 -7.29 -13.87
N GLY A 24 13.75 -7.37 -12.88
CA GLY A 24 14.33 -6.19 -12.24
C GLY A 24 15.45 -6.53 -11.25
N GLY A 25 16.28 -5.55 -10.87
CA GLY A 25 17.33 -5.73 -9.86
C GLY A 25 18.47 -6.67 -10.27
N GLY A 26 19.15 -6.40 -11.39
CA GLY A 26 20.32 -7.14 -11.86
C GLY A 26 20.34 -7.34 -13.38
N MET A 27 21.37 -8.02 -13.89
CA MET A 27 21.50 -8.37 -15.33
C MET A 27 21.49 -9.90 -15.52
N GLY A 28 20.80 -10.37 -16.55
CA GLY A 28 20.76 -11.78 -16.94
C GLY A 28 20.20 -12.69 -15.85
N PRO A 29 20.82 -13.85 -15.56
CA PRO A 29 20.30 -14.85 -14.60
C PRO A 29 20.31 -14.37 -13.14
N TYR A 30 20.99 -13.24 -12.86
CA TYR A 30 21.05 -12.65 -11.53
C TYR A 30 19.97 -11.60 -11.29
N ALA A 31 19.18 -11.24 -12.31
CA ALA A 31 18.03 -10.37 -12.14
C ALA A 31 16.94 -11.10 -11.34
N ALA A 32 16.24 -10.36 -10.48
CA ALA A 32 14.98 -10.84 -9.95
C ALA A 32 13.95 -10.92 -11.08
N SER A 33 13.04 -11.87 -10.98
CA SER A 33 11.89 -11.95 -11.86
C SER A 33 10.64 -12.21 -11.04
N TYR A 34 9.52 -11.71 -11.51
CA TYR A 34 8.25 -11.87 -10.84
C TYR A 34 7.16 -12.26 -11.82
N ALA A 35 6.10 -12.85 -11.28
CA ALA A 35 4.87 -13.06 -11.99
C ALA A 35 3.68 -12.80 -11.07
N VAL A 36 2.66 -12.12 -11.59
CA VAL A 36 1.48 -11.69 -10.83
C VAL A 36 0.23 -12.14 -11.57
N ASP A 37 -0.70 -12.76 -10.84
CA ASP A 37 -2.03 -13.06 -11.34
C ASP A 37 -2.90 -11.81 -11.27
N LEU A 38 -3.45 -11.41 -12.42
CA LEU A 38 -4.30 -10.23 -12.58
C LEU A 38 -5.80 -10.58 -12.62
N ALA A 39 -6.18 -11.84 -12.48
CA ALA A 39 -7.58 -12.27 -12.49
C ALA A 39 -8.30 -11.88 -11.18
N ALA A 40 -7.58 -11.85 -10.06
CA ALA A 40 -8.15 -11.52 -8.77
C ALA A 40 -8.40 -10.00 -8.62
N ARG A 41 -9.48 -9.66 -7.91
CA ARG A 41 -9.91 -8.26 -7.71
C ARG A 41 -9.03 -7.59 -6.65
N PRO A 42 -8.70 -6.29 -6.79
CA PRO A 42 -7.93 -5.58 -5.79
C PRO A 42 -8.59 -5.65 -4.42
N MET A 43 -7.77 -5.95 -3.41
CA MET A 43 -8.18 -6.12 -2.02
C MET A 43 -7.29 -5.24 -1.16
N LEU A 44 -7.89 -4.38 -0.33
CA LEU A 44 -7.16 -3.36 0.43
C LEU A 44 -6.40 -3.88 1.63
N ASN A 45 -6.99 -4.83 2.33
CA ASN A 45 -6.45 -5.42 3.54
C ASN A 45 -6.61 -6.92 3.38
N GLY A 46 -5.51 -7.64 3.52
CA GLY A 46 -5.52 -9.06 3.35
C GLY A 46 -4.17 -9.67 3.35
N SER A 47 -4.18 -10.99 3.25
CA SER A 47 -3.00 -11.81 3.18
C SER A 47 -2.97 -12.52 1.84
N VAL A 48 -1.76 -12.70 1.35
CA VAL A 48 -1.44 -13.73 0.38
C VAL A 48 -0.52 -14.73 1.05
N SER A 49 -0.80 -16.01 0.86
CA SER A 49 0.06 -17.08 1.36
C SER A 49 0.25 -18.18 0.33
N ALA A 50 1.42 -18.82 0.41
CA ALA A 50 1.75 -19.94 -0.44
C ALA A 50 2.81 -20.81 0.23
N ASP A 51 2.74 -22.11 -0.06
CA ASP A 51 3.82 -23.04 0.25
C ASP A 51 4.82 -23.01 -0.91
N ILE A 52 6.04 -22.51 -0.68
CA ILE A 52 7.07 -22.31 -1.69
C ILE A 52 8.22 -23.29 -1.50
N ARG A 53 8.63 -23.94 -2.58
CA ARG A 53 9.81 -24.81 -2.66
C ARG A 53 10.76 -24.32 -3.74
N LEU A 54 12.02 -24.13 -3.36
CA LEU A 54 13.13 -23.91 -4.29
C LEU A 54 13.60 -25.26 -4.84
N THR A 55 13.74 -25.37 -6.16
CA THR A 55 14.19 -26.62 -6.81
C THR A 55 15.70 -26.70 -6.97
N GLU A 56 16.40 -25.58 -6.85
CA GLU A 56 17.85 -25.51 -6.98
C GLU A 56 18.57 -25.69 -5.64
N ARG A 57 19.80 -26.21 -5.70
CA ARG A 57 20.69 -26.37 -4.53
C ARG A 57 21.66 -25.20 -4.35
N ARG A 58 21.58 -24.17 -5.19
CA ARG A 58 22.42 -22.97 -5.13
C ARG A 58 21.76 -21.91 -4.27
N SER A 59 22.56 -20.93 -3.83
CA SER A 59 22.15 -19.72 -3.12
C SER A 59 21.15 -18.92 -3.96
N THR A 60 19.88 -19.23 -3.79
CA THR A 60 18.76 -18.71 -4.57
C THR A 60 17.69 -18.20 -3.63
N GLY A 61 16.75 -17.40 -4.15
CA GLY A 61 15.73 -16.75 -3.35
C GLY A 61 14.36 -16.79 -4.00
N ALA A 62 13.31 -16.76 -3.19
CA ALA A 62 11.94 -16.61 -3.65
C ALA A 62 11.05 -15.98 -2.59
N GLY A 63 9.86 -15.58 -3.00
CA GLY A 63 8.87 -15.00 -2.10
C GLY A 63 7.57 -14.66 -2.78
N LEU A 64 6.80 -13.84 -2.09
CA LEU A 64 5.49 -13.33 -2.51
C LEU A 64 5.65 -11.89 -2.98
N VAL A 65 4.82 -11.50 -3.95
CA VAL A 65 4.76 -10.12 -4.46
C VAL A 65 3.31 -9.69 -4.65
N CYS A 66 3.02 -8.42 -4.40
CA CYS A 66 1.72 -7.79 -4.59
C CYS A 66 1.86 -6.49 -5.38
N ARG A 67 0.94 -6.22 -6.32
CA ARG A 67 0.88 -4.90 -6.97
C ARG A 67 0.39 -3.85 -5.98
N ALA A 68 1.02 -2.68 -5.97
CA ALA A 68 0.70 -1.60 -5.04
C ALA A 68 0.09 -0.36 -5.67
N ASP A 69 0.25 -0.14 -6.96
CA ASP A 69 -0.39 1.00 -7.63
C ASP A 69 -0.63 0.76 -9.12
N LEU A 70 -1.27 1.74 -9.77
CA LEU A 70 -1.53 1.71 -11.20
C LEU A 70 -0.26 1.88 -12.04
N ALA A 71 0.81 2.47 -11.46
CA ALA A 71 2.12 2.65 -12.09
C ALA A 71 2.98 1.38 -12.09
N TRP A 72 2.40 0.23 -11.73
CA TRP A 72 3.09 -1.06 -11.66
C TRP A 72 4.25 -1.07 -10.65
N THR A 73 4.09 -0.34 -9.54
CA THR A 73 4.89 -0.60 -8.35
C THR A 73 4.45 -1.90 -7.72
N PHE A 74 5.40 -2.72 -7.28
CA PHE A 74 5.14 -3.95 -6.54
C PHE A 74 5.84 -3.95 -5.20
N VAL A 75 5.20 -4.55 -4.22
CA VAL A 75 5.76 -4.83 -2.90
C VAL A 75 6.05 -6.32 -2.83
N ALA A 76 7.25 -6.69 -2.41
CA ALA A 76 7.68 -8.07 -2.28
C ALA A 76 8.10 -8.38 -0.84
N PHE A 77 7.73 -9.57 -0.37
CA PHE A 77 8.30 -10.21 0.80
C PHE A 77 8.96 -11.51 0.38
N TYR A 78 10.27 -11.60 0.55
CA TYR A 78 11.07 -12.66 -0.05
C TYR A 78 12.27 -13.02 0.79
N THR A 79 12.84 -14.20 0.52
CA THR A 79 14.20 -14.52 0.93
C THR A 79 15.14 -14.43 -0.25
N ALA A 80 16.35 -13.96 0.01
CA ALA A 80 17.46 -14.05 -0.93
C ALA A 80 18.78 -14.14 -0.15
N PRO A 81 19.82 -14.78 -0.67
CA PRO A 81 21.15 -14.70 -0.07
C PRO A 81 21.68 -13.26 -0.09
N GLN A 82 22.65 -12.92 0.75
CA GLN A 82 23.28 -11.59 0.74
C GLN A 82 24.34 -11.52 -0.36
N GLU A 83 25.06 -12.62 -0.56
CA GLU A 83 25.96 -12.86 -1.68
C GLU A 83 25.63 -14.18 -2.38
N ALA A 84 25.92 -14.29 -3.67
CA ALA A 84 25.57 -15.47 -4.48
C ALA A 84 26.25 -16.79 -4.01
N ALA A 85 27.19 -16.72 -3.06
CA ALA A 85 27.85 -17.87 -2.45
C ALA A 85 27.26 -18.30 -1.10
N ASP A 86 26.36 -17.49 -0.50
CA ASP A 86 25.86 -17.75 0.84
C ASP A 86 24.92 -18.97 0.88
N GLU A 87 25.15 -19.90 1.79
CA GLU A 87 24.26 -21.05 1.98
C GLU A 87 22.94 -20.67 2.66
N THR A 88 22.88 -19.51 3.30
CA THR A 88 21.71 -19.01 4.01
C THR A 88 21.10 -17.81 3.30
N THR A 89 19.79 -17.66 3.44
CA THR A 89 19.07 -16.50 2.92
C THR A 89 18.75 -15.51 4.03
N VAL A 90 18.33 -14.31 3.69
CA VAL A 90 17.77 -13.34 4.62
C VAL A 90 16.39 -12.93 4.12
N ALA A 91 15.41 -12.87 5.02
CA ALA A 91 14.08 -12.36 4.70
C ALA A 91 14.11 -10.84 4.56
N ARG A 92 13.47 -10.33 3.51
CA ARG A 92 13.44 -8.92 3.16
C ARG A 92 12.06 -8.50 2.69
N PHE A 93 11.75 -7.25 2.97
CA PHE A 93 10.80 -6.48 2.20
C PHE A 93 11.52 -5.65 1.15
N GLY A 94 10.94 -5.56 -0.04
CA GLY A 94 11.41 -4.66 -1.08
C GLY A 94 10.27 -4.10 -1.92
N VAL A 95 10.56 -2.98 -2.57
CA VAL A 95 9.66 -2.33 -3.51
C VAL A 95 10.28 -2.39 -4.90
N PHE A 96 9.59 -3.02 -5.84
CA PHE A 96 9.92 -2.98 -7.26
C PHE A 96 9.24 -1.79 -7.91
N ARG A 97 10.02 -0.87 -8.46
CA ARG A 97 9.52 0.29 -9.22
C ARG A 97 10.47 0.58 -10.37
N GLU A 98 9.93 0.77 -11.58
CA GLU A 98 10.73 1.13 -12.77
C GLU A 98 11.92 0.18 -13.03
N GLY A 99 11.73 -1.12 -12.80
CA GLY A 99 12.77 -2.15 -12.99
C GLY A 99 13.83 -2.21 -11.88
N LEU A 100 13.75 -1.35 -10.87
CA LEU A 100 14.63 -1.34 -9.71
C LEU A 100 13.95 -2.00 -8.51
N LEU A 101 14.71 -2.85 -7.80
CA LEU A 101 14.32 -3.36 -6.50
C LEU A 101 14.98 -2.54 -5.39
N MET A 102 14.17 -1.80 -4.65
CA MET A 102 14.62 -1.00 -3.52
C MET A 102 14.37 -1.78 -2.22
N PRO A 103 15.39 -1.99 -1.36
CA PRO A 103 15.19 -2.64 -0.07
C PRO A 103 14.38 -1.74 0.86
N LEU A 104 13.45 -2.32 1.63
CA LEU A 104 12.60 -1.61 2.59
C LEU A 104 12.91 -2.00 4.03
N ALA A 105 13.02 -3.30 4.31
CA ALA A 105 13.38 -3.83 5.61
C ALA A 105 14.00 -5.22 5.44
N GLN A 106 14.82 -5.64 6.40
CA GLN A 106 15.38 -7.00 6.42
C GLN A 106 15.50 -7.53 7.83
N LEU A 107 15.41 -8.85 7.97
CA LEU A 107 15.82 -9.53 9.19
C LEU A 107 17.35 -9.45 9.35
N GLN A 108 17.79 -9.36 10.60
CA GLN A 108 19.21 -9.41 10.94
C GLN A 108 19.72 -10.86 11.01
N GLU A 109 18.85 -11.79 11.40
CA GLU A 109 19.21 -13.19 11.45
C GLU A 109 19.02 -13.89 10.09
N PRO A 110 19.90 -14.86 9.75
CA PRO A 110 19.72 -15.67 8.56
C PRO A 110 18.51 -16.60 8.64
N VAL A 111 17.76 -16.67 7.55
CA VAL A 111 16.64 -17.57 7.32
C VAL A 111 17.14 -18.85 6.65
N ARG A 112 16.92 -19.98 7.33
CA ARG A 112 17.21 -21.32 6.83
C ARG A 112 15.93 -21.95 6.32
N LEU A 113 15.82 -22.07 5.01
CA LEU A 113 14.70 -22.75 4.38
C LEU A 113 14.91 -24.27 4.40
N SER A 114 13.83 -25.02 4.59
CA SER A 114 13.82 -26.46 4.37
C SER A 114 14.01 -26.79 2.89
N ARG A 115 14.48 -28.02 2.60
CA ARG A 115 14.51 -28.56 1.22
C ARG A 115 13.12 -28.83 0.65
N GLY A 116 12.11 -28.87 1.51
CA GLY A 116 10.72 -29.11 1.18
C GLY A 116 10.00 -27.82 0.83
N TYR A 117 8.71 -27.81 1.12
CA TYR A 117 7.90 -26.61 1.04
C TYR A 117 8.03 -25.80 2.34
N ASN A 118 8.15 -24.50 2.21
CA ASN A 118 8.19 -23.55 3.30
C ASN A 118 6.97 -22.63 3.16
N HIS A 119 6.29 -22.36 4.25
CA HIS A 119 5.07 -21.55 4.21
C HIS A 119 5.44 -20.07 4.25
N PHE A 120 5.02 -19.32 3.24
CA PHE A 120 5.18 -17.86 3.19
C PHE A 120 3.82 -17.21 3.36
N THR A 121 3.77 -16.16 4.19
CA THR A 121 2.62 -15.26 4.28
C THR A 121 3.11 -13.82 4.14
N LEU A 122 2.47 -13.07 3.25
CA LEU A 122 2.56 -11.63 3.17
C LEU A 122 1.20 -11.05 3.51
N GLU A 123 1.12 -10.44 4.68
CA GLU A 123 -0.08 -9.77 5.17
C GLU A 123 0.10 -8.26 5.05
N PHE A 124 -0.95 -7.61 4.57
CA PHE A 124 -1.05 -6.17 4.53
C PHE A 124 -2.34 -5.70 5.19
N PHE A 125 -2.17 -4.76 6.10
CA PHE A 125 -3.28 -4.06 6.71
C PHE A 125 -2.89 -2.60 6.86
N ALA A 126 -3.63 -1.70 6.21
CA ALA A 126 -3.54 -0.30 6.54
C ALA A 126 -2.14 0.33 6.42
N GLY A 127 -1.37 -0.03 5.40
CA GLY A 127 0.01 0.47 5.22
C GLY A 127 1.07 -0.31 6.00
N ARG A 128 0.67 -1.09 7.01
CA ARG A 128 1.55 -2.02 7.71
C ARG A 128 1.61 -3.35 6.99
N MET A 129 2.81 -3.90 6.96
CA MET A 129 3.11 -5.19 6.36
C MET A 129 3.70 -6.13 7.39
N ARG A 130 3.28 -7.38 7.34
CA ARG A 130 3.83 -8.48 8.11
C ARG A 130 4.17 -9.61 7.16
N GLY A 131 5.43 -10.01 7.17
CA GLY A 131 5.97 -11.11 6.41
C GLY A 131 6.29 -12.24 7.37
N GLU A 132 5.79 -13.44 7.10
CA GLU A 132 6.04 -14.62 7.91
C GLU A 132 6.56 -15.76 7.03
N ILE A 133 7.60 -16.44 7.50
CA ILE A 133 8.13 -17.65 6.88
C ILE A 133 8.15 -18.76 7.92
N ARG A 134 7.44 -19.86 7.68
CA ARG A 134 7.57 -21.09 8.47
C ARG A 134 8.38 -22.11 7.70
N ALA A 135 9.52 -22.49 8.27
CA ALA A 135 10.43 -23.47 7.73
C ALA A 135 10.76 -24.51 8.82
N GLU A 136 10.35 -25.75 8.61
CA GLU A 136 10.50 -26.85 9.58
C GLU A 136 9.89 -26.49 10.95
N ASP A 137 10.71 -26.36 11.99
CA ASP A 137 10.34 -26.01 13.36
C ASP A 137 10.51 -24.51 13.68
N ARG A 138 10.92 -23.70 12.71
CA ARG A 138 11.19 -22.26 12.89
C ARG A 138 10.19 -21.38 12.17
N THR A 139 9.84 -20.28 12.83
CA THR A 139 9.03 -19.20 12.26
C THR A 139 9.84 -17.92 12.29
N TYR A 140 9.94 -17.26 11.14
CA TYR A 140 10.62 -15.98 10.97
C TYR A 140 9.57 -14.93 10.66
N GLU A 141 9.63 -13.79 11.34
CA GLU A 141 8.66 -12.72 11.19
C GLU A 141 9.35 -11.38 11.01
N LEU A 142 8.92 -10.62 10.00
CA LEU A 142 9.38 -9.26 9.74
C LEU A 142 8.16 -8.36 9.59
N THR A 143 8.17 -7.22 10.28
CA THR A 143 7.14 -6.18 10.14
C THR A 143 7.75 -4.88 9.65
N THR A 144 7.04 -4.16 8.79
CA THR A 144 7.45 -2.82 8.36
C THR A 144 6.25 -1.99 7.93
N VAL A 145 6.49 -0.71 7.63
CA VAL A 145 5.51 0.20 7.03
C VAL A 145 5.93 0.45 5.59
N CYS A 146 4.99 0.32 4.65
CA CYS A 146 5.20 0.69 3.26
C CYS A 146 4.44 1.97 2.95
N PRO A 147 5.08 2.98 2.32
CA PRO A 147 4.33 4.13 1.81
C PRO A 147 3.41 3.76 0.65
N HIS A 148 3.69 2.64 -0.03
CA HIS A 148 2.82 2.10 -1.07
C HIS A 148 1.72 1.24 -0.46
N VAL A 149 0.57 1.19 -1.13
CA VAL A 149 -0.61 0.47 -0.65
C VAL A 149 -0.80 -0.82 -1.46
N PRO A 150 -0.12 -1.93 -1.11
CA PRO A 150 -0.29 -3.20 -1.81
C PRO A 150 -1.76 -3.64 -1.83
N PHE A 151 -2.17 -4.14 -2.98
CA PHE A 151 -3.44 -4.80 -3.18
C PHE A 151 -3.20 -6.31 -3.26
N PRO A 152 -3.26 -7.07 -2.14
CA PRO A 152 -3.02 -8.52 -2.15
C PRO A 152 -3.92 -9.34 -3.10
N GLY A 153 -4.98 -8.74 -3.65
CA GLY A 153 -5.74 -9.33 -4.75
C GLY A 153 -5.03 -9.36 -6.11
N HIS A 154 -3.92 -8.65 -6.29
CA HIS A 154 -3.05 -8.76 -7.46
C HIS A 154 -1.69 -9.27 -6.98
N ALA A 155 -1.64 -10.55 -6.62
CA ALA A 155 -0.48 -11.16 -6.01
C ALA A 155 0.12 -12.26 -6.89
N GLY A 156 1.36 -12.61 -6.58
CA GLY A 156 2.07 -13.69 -7.23
C GLY A 156 3.40 -13.97 -6.56
N LEU A 157 4.35 -14.43 -7.35
CA LEU A 157 5.65 -14.87 -6.87
C LEU A 157 6.78 -14.00 -7.40
N VAL A 158 7.84 -13.92 -6.61
CA VAL A 158 9.13 -13.34 -7.03
C VAL A 158 10.22 -14.39 -6.81
N LYS A 159 11.21 -14.43 -7.71
CA LYS A 159 12.40 -15.28 -7.60
C LYS A 159 13.68 -14.51 -7.89
N PHE A 160 14.77 -15.00 -7.34
CA PHE A 160 16.10 -14.39 -7.39
C PHE A 160 17.15 -15.39 -7.86
N TYR A 161 18.15 -14.91 -8.58
CA TYR A 161 19.33 -15.70 -8.98
C TYR A 161 18.99 -16.97 -9.79
N GLY A 162 18.00 -16.87 -10.67
CA GLY A 162 17.63 -17.96 -11.59
C GLY A 162 16.74 -19.05 -10.99
N ALA A 163 16.39 -18.97 -9.70
CA ALA A 163 15.74 -20.06 -8.96
C ALA A 163 14.60 -20.74 -9.71
N GLY A 164 14.65 -22.07 -9.84
CA GLY A 164 13.43 -22.83 -10.07
C GLY A 164 12.53 -22.83 -8.82
N VAL A 165 11.24 -22.53 -9.00
CA VAL A 165 10.26 -22.35 -7.92
C VAL A 165 9.01 -23.18 -8.20
N LEU A 166 8.57 -23.90 -7.17
CA LEU A 166 7.27 -24.56 -7.13
C LEU A 166 6.48 -23.93 -5.98
N ALA A 167 5.24 -23.52 -6.25
CA ALA A 167 4.34 -23.10 -5.19
C ALA A 167 3.00 -23.82 -5.27
N LYS A 168 2.45 -24.11 -4.09
CA LYS A 168 1.13 -24.74 -3.90
C LYS A 168 0.41 -24.07 -2.73
N SER A 169 -0.79 -24.53 -2.43
CA SER A 169 -1.60 -24.03 -1.31
C SER A 169 -1.82 -22.51 -1.38
N TRP A 170 -1.93 -21.96 -2.60
CA TRP A 170 -2.12 -20.53 -2.82
C TRP A 170 -3.45 -20.06 -2.20
N SER A 171 -3.38 -19.06 -1.32
CA SER A 171 -4.55 -18.43 -0.70
C SER A 171 -4.42 -16.91 -0.75
N ILE A 172 -5.55 -16.25 -1.01
CA ILE A 172 -5.71 -14.80 -0.90
C ILE A 172 -6.94 -14.56 -0.04
N GLU A 173 -6.74 -13.95 1.13
CA GLU A 173 -7.79 -13.80 2.13
C GLU A 173 -7.95 -12.34 2.54
N GLN A 174 -9.21 -11.91 2.67
CA GLN A 174 -9.50 -10.58 3.19
C GLN A 174 -9.27 -10.56 4.70
N THR A 175 -8.25 -9.82 5.13
CA THR A 175 -7.96 -9.62 6.56
C THR A 175 -8.92 -8.58 7.11
N ARG A 176 -9.65 -8.98 8.16
CA ARG A 176 -10.52 -8.12 8.97
C ARG A 176 -10.09 -8.22 10.43
N MET A 177 -8.84 -7.88 10.76
CA MET A 177 -8.41 -7.84 12.15
C MET A 177 -7.72 -6.51 12.51
N PRO A 178 -7.92 -6.02 13.75
CA PRO A 178 -7.51 -4.69 14.15
C PRO A 178 -6.08 -4.74 14.70
N ILE A 179 -5.10 -4.25 13.96
CA ILE A 179 -3.83 -3.87 14.59
C ILE A 179 -3.82 -2.34 14.71
N VAL A 180 -4.76 -1.88 15.52
CA VAL A 180 -4.65 -0.90 16.61
C VAL A 180 -6.02 -0.94 17.27
N SER A 181 -6.08 -1.28 18.55
CA SER A 181 -7.31 -1.04 19.31
C SER A 181 -7.65 0.45 19.16
N ALA A 182 -8.89 0.79 18.80
CA ALA A 182 -9.33 2.18 18.77
C ALA A 182 -9.02 2.96 20.08
N ALA A 183 -8.71 2.24 21.16
CA ALA A 183 -8.28 2.74 22.46
C ALA A 183 -6.89 3.40 22.52
N SER A 184 -6.03 3.30 21.49
CA SER A 184 -4.67 3.88 21.54
C SER A 184 -4.40 4.94 20.48
N ARG A 185 -5.44 5.54 19.88
CA ARG A 185 -5.22 6.74 19.06
C ARG A 185 -4.59 7.81 19.95
N PRO A 186 -3.46 8.42 19.55
CA PRO A 186 -2.82 9.45 20.35
C PRO A 186 -3.85 10.56 20.64
N ALA A 187 -3.81 11.09 21.87
CA ALA A 187 -4.63 12.22 22.25
C ALA A 187 -4.42 13.35 21.23
N ARG A 188 -5.52 13.98 20.81
CA ARG A 188 -5.50 15.01 19.76
C ARG A 188 -4.71 16.23 20.29
N GLU A 189 -3.51 16.46 19.77
CA GLU A 189 -2.81 17.72 20.00
C GLU A 189 -3.59 18.88 19.34
N LYS A 190 -3.32 20.12 19.77
CA LYS A 190 -3.93 21.30 19.15
C LYS A 190 -3.42 21.46 17.71
N SER A 191 -4.17 20.94 16.76
CA SER A 191 -3.96 21.16 15.32
C SER A 191 -4.14 22.64 14.98
N LYS A 192 -3.30 23.15 14.06
CA LYS A 192 -3.39 24.52 13.54
C LYS A 192 -4.55 24.70 12.57
N TRP A 193 -4.94 23.64 11.89
CA TRP A 193 -5.98 23.65 10.86
C TRP A 193 -7.10 22.67 11.20
N ASP A 194 -8.34 23.06 10.92
CA ASP A 194 -9.49 22.19 11.08
C ASP A 194 -9.55 21.15 9.96
N VAL A 195 -9.21 21.57 8.74
CA VAL A 195 -9.29 20.70 7.56
C VAL A 195 -8.10 20.90 6.64
N PHE A 196 -7.51 19.78 6.20
CA PHE A 196 -6.60 19.74 5.07
C PHE A 196 -7.41 19.46 3.80
N LEU A 197 -7.33 20.33 2.80
CA LEU A 197 -8.04 20.16 1.53
C LEU A 197 -7.15 19.44 0.52
N CYS A 198 -7.33 18.13 0.43
CA CYS A 198 -6.64 17.30 -0.55
C CYS A 198 -7.44 17.25 -1.84
N HIS A 199 -6.81 17.61 -2.95
CA HIS A 199 -7.47 17.74 -4.23
C HIS A 199 -6.53 17.52 -5.41
N THR A 200 -7.13 17.25 -6.56
CA THR A 200 -6.47 17.09 -7.85
C THR A 200 -6.38 18.45 -8.56
N SER A 201 -5.42 18.64 -9.45
CA SER A 201 -5.20 19.95 -10.11
C SER A 201 -6.42 20.47 -10.89
N ASP A 202 -7.25 19.57 -11.43
CA ASP A 202 -8.46 19.88 -12.19
C ASP A 202 -9.65 20.32 -11.32
N THR A 203 -9.60 20.10 -10.00
CA THR A 203 -10.69 20.47 -9.06
C THR A 203 -10.43 21.77 -8.30
N LYS A 204 -9.37 22.48 -8.67
CA LYS A 204 -8.85 23.64 -7.93
C LYS A 204 -9.90 24.73 -7.67
N GLU A 205 -10.75 25.04 -8.66
CA GLU A 205 -11.75 26.10 -8.51
C GLU A 205 -12.91 25.69 -7.59
N GLU A 206 -13.38 24.44 -7.66
CA GLU A 206 -14.43 23.95 -6.76
C GLU A 206 -13.93 23.87 -5.33
N VAL A 207 -12.68 23.44 -5.14
CA VAL A 207 -12.05 23.32 -3.82
C VAL A 207 -11.78 24.68 -3.21
N LYS A 208 -11.43 25.70 -4.00
CA LYS A 208 -11.40 27.10 -3.52
C LYS A 208 -12.78 27.58 -3.07
N GLY A 209 -13.84 27.21 -3.79
CA GLY A 209 -15.23 27.49 -3.37
C GLY A 209 -15.55 26.86 -2.03
N LEU A 210 -15.18 25.59 -1.85
CA LEU A 210 -15.30 24.85 -0.59
C LEU A 210 -14.50 25.51 0.54
N ALA A 211 -13.24 25.87 0.29
CA ALA A 211 -12.37 26.56 1.25
C ALA A 211 -12.99 27.86 1.76
N LYS A 212 -13.54 28.69 0.85
CA LYS A 212 -14.25 29.92 1.21
C LYS A 212 -15.51 29.65 2.02
N ALA A 213 -16.27 28.60 1.69
CA ALA A 213 -17.47 28.23 2.44
C ALA A 213 -17.14 27.76 3.87
N LEU A 214 -16.05 27.00 4.05
CA LEU A 214 -15.52 26.59 5.34
C LEU A 214 -15.07 27.81 6.17
N ALA A 215 -14.30 28.71 5.54
CA ALA A 215 -13.81 29.94 6.16
C ALA A 215 -14.94 30.86 6.62
N ALA A 216 -15.97 31.03 5.80
CA ALA A 216 -17.16 31.82 6.13
C ALA A 216 -17.94 31.29 7.34
N ARG A 217 -17.75 30.00 7.68
CA ARG A 217 -18.32 29.33 8.85
C ARG A 217 -17.36 29.28 10.04
N GLY A 218 -16.20 29.95 9.96
CA GLY A 218 -15.23 30.06 11.05
C GLY A 218 -14.25 28.88 11.15
N LEU A 219 -14.19 28.00 10.15
CA LEU A 219 -13.22 26.91 10.11
C LEU A 219 -11.92 27.36 9.43
N THR A 220 -10.80 26.96 10.03
CA THR A 220 -9.45 27.11 9.48
C THR A 220 -9.14 25.95 8.53
N TYR A 221 -8.45 26.23 7.42
CA TYR A 221 -8.17 25.22 6.41
C TYR A 221 -6.74 25.35 5.87
N TRP A 222 -6.17 24.22 5.47
CA TRP A 222 -4.91 24.16 4.73
C TRP A 222 -5.19 23.84 3.25
N LEU A 223 -4.62 24.63 2.34
CA LEU A 223 -4.74 24.47 0.89
C LEU A 223 -3.38 24.73 0.23
N ASP A 224 -2.89 23.81 -0.62
CA ASP A 224 -1.53 23.90 -1.20
C ASP A 224 -1.25 25.25 -1.87
N SER A 225 -2.21 25.75 -2.66
CA SER A 225 -2.06 26.97 -3.46
C SER A 225 -1.94 28.24 -2.63
N GLU A 226 -2.26 28.17 -1.33
CA GLU A 226 -2.11 29.29 -0.38
C GLU A 226 -0.90 29.10 0.55
N GLN A 227 -0.51 27.85 0.84
CA GLN A 227 0.46 27.53 1.88
C GLN A 227 1.86 27.18 1.34
N ILE A 228 1.96 26.79 0.07
CA ILE A 228 3.23 26.44 -0.60
C ILE A 228 3.72 27.64 -1.41
N LYS A 229 4.94 28.09 -1.13
CA LYS A 229 5.58 29.23 -1.80
C LYS A 229 6.71 28.79 -2.72
N PRO A 230 7.09 29.60 -3.73
CA PRO A 230 8.29 29.32 -4.53
C PRO A 230 9.53 29.16 -3.64
N GLY A 231 10.22 28.03 -3.79
CA GLY A 231 11.38 27.66 -2.97
C GLY A 231 11.09 26.69 -1.83
N ASP A 232 9.82 26.43 -1.51
CA ASP A 232 9.45 25.41 -0.52
C ASP A 232 9.65 23.98 -1.05
N SER A 233 10.00 23.06 -0.14
CA SER A 233 9.85 21.63 -0.41
C SER A 233 8.37 21.28 -0.39
N VAL A 234 7.78 21.06 -1.57
CA VAL A 234 6.36 20.67 -1.73
C VAL A 234 6.01 19.46 -0.84
N PRO A 235 6.75 18.34 -0.86
CA PRO A 235 6.45 17.19 0.01
C PRO A 235 6.60 17.52 1.50
N GLY A 236 7.56 18.38 1.85
CA GLY A 236 7.77 18.84 3.22
C GLY A 236 6.57 19.64 3.74
N LYS A 237 6.07 20.60 2.93
CA LYS A 237 4.90 21.42 3.26
C LYS A 237 3.61 20.62 3.36
N ILE A 238 3.42 19.64 2.47
CA ILE A 238 2.29 18.73 2.53
C ILE A 238 2.33 17.95 3.85
N ASN A 239 3.48 17.35 4.20
CA ASN A 239 3.64 16.62 5.46
C ASN A 239 3.39 17.51 6.70
N GLU A 240 3.87 18.76 6.70
CA GLU A 240 3.58 19.76 7.75
C GLU A 240 2.07 20.01 7.86
N GLY A 241 1.41 20.37 6.75
CA GLY A 241 -0.02 20.64 6.73
C GLY A 241 -0.86 19.45 7.19
N LEU A 242 -0.47 18.24 6.81
CA LEU A 242 -1.12 17.00 7.22
C LEU A 242 -0.99 16.73 8.72
N GLY A 243 0.21 16.93 9.29
CA GLY A 243 0.44 16.79 10.73
C GLY A 243 -0.32 17.83 11.55
N ASP A 244 -0.49 19.03 10.98
CA ASP A 244 -1.14 20.17 11.62
C ASP A 244 -2.65 20.23 11.43
N SER A 245 -3.27 19.24 10.77
CA SER A 245 -4.69 19.24 10.42
C SER A 245 -5.52 18.22 11.18
N ARG A 246 -6.68 18.67 11.69
CA ARG A 246 -7.66 17.84 12.43
C ARG A 246 -8.33 16.78 11.56
N TYR A 247 -8.73 17.16 10.35
CA TYR A 247 -9.35 16.29 9.36
C TYR A 247 -8.67 16.46 8.01
N LEU A 248 -8.73 15.45 7.16
CA LEU A 248 -8.34 15.53 5.77
C LEU A 248 -9.59 15.34 4.91
N LEU A 249 -9.93 16.35 4.11
CA LEU A 249 -11.02 16.29 3.16
C LEU A 249 -10.48 15.81 1.83
N ALA A 250 -10.88 14.60 1.47
CA ALA A 250 -10.54 13.96 0.22
C ALA A 250 -11.50 14.44 -0.86
N CYS A 251 -11.14 15.47 -1.60
CA CYS A 251 -12.00 16.06 -2.62
C CYS A 251 -11.97 15.20 -3.90
N ILE A 252 -13.11 14.57 -4.20
CA ILE A 252 -13.23 13.56 -5.25
C ILE A 252 -13.92 14.16 -6.48
N SER A 253 -13.22 14.06 -7.61
CA SER A 253 -13.73 14.29 -8.98
C SER A 253 -13.78 12.99 -9.78
N GLU A 254 -14.31 13.06 -11.00
CA GLU A 254 -14.35 11.91 -11.92
C GLU A 254 -12.96 11.33 -12.23
N SER A 255 -11.94 12.18 -12.28
CA SER A 255 -10.53 11.86 -12.59
C SER A 255 -9.71 11.37 -11.37
N SER A 256 -10.21 11.58 -10.15
CA SER A 256 -9.43 11.42 -8.91
C SER A 256 -9.07 9.97 -8.51
N GLN A 257 -9.56 8.94 -9.21
CA GLN A 257 -9.43 7.53 -8.79
C GLN A 257 -7.97 7.05 -8.62
N GLY A 258 -7.03 7.56 -9.43
CA GLY A 258 -5.63 7.11 -9.44
C GLY A 258 -4.71 7.84 -8.44
N GLU A 259 -5.03 9.09 -8.09
CA GLU A 259 -4.11 9.95 -7.32
C GLU A 259 -4.03 9.57 -5.83
N TRP A 260 -5.10 8.99 -5.28
CA TRP A 260 -5.12 8.50 -3.89
C TRP A 260 -4.24 7.27 -3.63
N VAL A 261 -3.77 6.62 -4.69
CA VAL A 261 -2.86 5.45 -4.62
C VAL A 261 -1.38 5.90 -4.71
N THR A 262 -1.14 7.20 -4.87
CA THR A 262 0.23 7.75 -4.94
C THR A 262 0.92 7.75 -3.57
N ALA A 263 2.25 7.73 -3.58
CA ALA A 263 3.06 7.69 -2.36
C ALA A 263 2.84 8.90 -1.43
N GLU A 264 2.45 10.06 -1.97
CA GLU A 264 2.22 11.28 -1.19
C GLU A 264 1.04 11.15 -0.23
N TYR A 265 -0.07 10.55 -0.69
CA TYR A 265 -1.27 10.33 0.12
C TYR A 265 -1.29 8.94 0.78
N GLY A 266 -0.56 7.98 0.22
CA GLY A 266 -0.41 6.63 0.77
C GLY A 266 0.13 6.62 2.21
N GLY A 267 1.07 7.52 2.53
CA GLY A 267 1.58 7.66 3.91
C GLY A 267 0.53 8.13 4.92
N VAL A 268 -0.37 9.03 4.53
CA VAL A 268 -1.46 9.51 5.40
C VAL A 268 -2.52 8.45 5.59
N LEU A 269 -2.93 7.81 4.49
CA LEU A 269 -3.85 6.69 4.49
C LEU A 269 -3.31 5.56 5.36
N SER A 270 -2.04 5.22 5.22
CA SER A 270 -1.34 4.28 6.09
C SER A 270 -1.47 4.68 7.55
N ARG A 271 -1.06 5.89 7.93
CA ARG A 271 -1.08 6.35 9.33
C ARG A 271 -2.49 6.41 9.93
N GLU A 272 -3.50 6.84 9.17
CA GLU A 272 -4.88 6.84 9.66
C GLU A 272 -5.40 5.43 9.85
N LEU A 273 -5.25 4.57 8.84
CA LEU A 273 -5.76 3.21 8.85
C LEU A 273 -5.01 2.35 9.89
N SER A 274 -3.73 2.61 10.11
CA SER A 274 -2.88 1.94 11.09
C SER A 274 -3.13 2.44 12.52
N GLY A 275 -3.93 3.49 12.69
CA GLY A 275 -4.22 4.09 13.99
C GLY A 275 -3.07 4.90 14.59
N GLU A 276 -1.99 5.13 13.82
CA GLU A 276 -0.85 5.98 14.21
C GLU A 276 -1.19 7.48 14.14
N SER A 277 -2.27 7.84 13.43
CA SER A 277 -2.76 9.21 13.35
C SER A 277 -4.15 9.37 13.96
N SER A 278 -4.36 10.53 14.59
CA SER A 278 -5.67 11.02 15.01
C SER A 278 -6.40 11.77 13.87
N THR A 279 -5.69 12.17 12.80
CA THR A 279 -6.28 12.79 11.61
C THR A 279 -7.21 11.81 10.92
N ARG A 280 -8.46 12.22 10.69
CA ARG A 280 -9.47 11.40 10.00
C ARG A 280 -9.66 11.87 8.56
N ILE A 281 -9.68 10.93 7.63
CA ILE A 281 -9.96 11.21 6.21
C ILE A 281 -11.47 11.13 5.97
N ILE A 282 -12.03 12.15 5.30
CA ILE A 282 -13.44 12.27 4.97
C ILE A 282 -13.55 12.50 3.46
N PRO A 283 -14.15 11.56 2.70
CA PRO A 283 -14.37 11.76 1.27
C PRO A 283 -15.45 12.81 1.03
N VAL A 284 -15.16 13.76 0.13
CA VAL A 284 -16.04 14.85 -0.30
C VAL A 284 -16.23 14.74 -1.80
N LEU A 285 -17.39 14.27 -2.24
CA LEU A 285 -17.77 14.30 -3.65
C LEU A 285 -18.02 15.75 -4.05
N LEU A 286 -17.25 16.24 -5.02
CA LEU A 286 -17.42 17.57 -5.57
C LEU A 286 -18.56 17.55 -6.60
N ALA A 287 -19.46 18.54 -6.55
CA ALA A 287 -20.57 18.66 -7.48
C ALA A 287 -21.42 17.35 -7.56
N ASP A 288 -21.74 16.90 -8.77
CA ASP A 288 -22.59 15.74 -9.06
C ASP A 288 -21.80 14.44 -9.27
N VAL A 289 -20.56 14.37 -8.78
CA VAL A 289 -19.71 13.18 -8.92
C VAL A 289 -20.36 11.97 -8.25
N GLU A 290 -20.47 10.87 -8.99
CA GLU A 290 -21.05 9.64 -8.47
C GLU A 290 -20.11 8.91 -7.48
N PRO A 291 -20.65 8.20 -6.46
CA PRO A 291 -19.85 7.46 -5.49
C PRO A 291 -18.92 6.38 -6.06
N LYS A 292 -19.15 5.93 -7.31
CA LYS A 292 -18.26 5.00 -8.02
C LYS A 292 -16.85 5.57 -8.22
N HIS A 293 -16.72 6.89 -8.20
CA HIS A 293 -15.45 7.61 -8.31
C HIS A 293 -14.67 7.67 -6.99
N ILE A 294 -15.26 7.25 -5.87
CA ILE A 294 -14.54 7.16 -4.60
C ILE A 294 -13.43 6.11 -4.74
N PRO A 295 -12.16 6.49 -4.48
CA PRO A 295 -11.03 5.58 -4.51
C PRO A 295 -11.29 4.37 -3.63
N ILE A 296 -10.81 3.21 -4.06
CA ILE A 296 -11.05 1.94 -3.37
C ILE A 296 -10.76 2.05 -1.86
N LEU A 297 -9.66 2.72 -1.49
CA LEU A 297 -9.21 2.97 -0.10
C LEU A 297 -10.21 3.72 0.78
N LEU A 298 -11.08 4.51 0.18
CA LEU A 298 -12.03 5.37 0.85
C LEU A 298 -13.47 4.86 0.79
N ARG A 299 -13.76 3.79 0.01
CA ARG A 299 -15.13 3.27 -0.18
C ARG A 299 -15.79 2.76 1.10
N GLY A 300 -15.00 2.36 2.10
CA GLY A 300 -15.51 1.96 3.41
C GLY A 300 -15.86 3.11 4.34
N LYS A 301 -15.58 4.36 3.95
CA LYS A 301 -15.85 5.56 4.77
C LYS A 301 -17.13 6.24 4.32
N ARG A 302 -17.85 6.83 5.27
CA ARG A 302 -18.97 7.72 4.97
C ARG A 302 -18.43 8.96 4.26
N TYR A 303 -18.97 9.25 3.08
CA TYR A 303 -18.66 10.44 2.31
C TYR A 303 -19.74 11.50 2.47
N ILE A 304 -19.44 12.71 2.03
CA ILE A 304 -20.40 13.81 1.86
C ILE A 304 -20.42 14.25 0.40
N SER A 305 -21.51 14.87 -0.03
CA SER A 305 -21.57 15.57 -1.32
C SER A 305 -21.66 17.07 -1.06
N SER A 306 -20.84 17.86 -1.77
CA SER A 306 -20.90 19.33 -1.67
C SER A 306 -22.14 19.92 -2.35
N ALA A 307 -22.82 19.17 -3.23
CA ALA A 307 -24.05 19.62 -3.89
C ALA A 307 -25.27 19.62 -2.94
N ASN A 308 -25.27 18.77 -1.90
CA ASN A 308 -26.37 18.69 -0.94
C ASN A 308 -26.15 19.64 0.24
N LYS A 309 -26.80 20.81 0.19
CA LYS A 309 -26.67 21.86 1.22
C LYS A 309 -26.99 21.39 2.64
N THR A 310 -28.03 20.58 2.83
CA THR A 310 -28.41 20.09 4.17
C THR A 310 -27.34 19.18 4.75
N VAL A 311 -26.84 18.21 3.96
CA VAL A 311 -25.76 17.31 4.39
C VAL A 311 -24.46 18.09 4.61
N PHE A 312 -24.20 19.10 3.79
CA PHE A 312 -23.04 19.97 3.95
C PHE A 312 -23.12 20.78 5.26
N ASP A 313 -24.28 21.33 5.61
CA ASP A 313 -24.47 22.07 6.86
C ASP A 313 -24.28 21.18 8.09
N GLU A 314 -24.86 19.97 8.08
CA GLU A 314 -24.62 18.96 9.14
C GLU A 314 -23.13 18.63 9.28
N PHE A 315 -22.44 18.51 8.14
CA PHE A 315 -21.00 18.26 8.11
C PHE A 315 -20.19 19.40 8.73
N ILE A 316 -20.54 20.66 8.44
CA ILE A 316 -19.90 21.82 9.08
C ILE A 316 -20.13 21.79 10.61
N SER A 317 -21.35 21.51 11.06
CA SER A 317 -21.64 21.37 12.49
C SER A 317 -20.84 20.25 13.15
N PHE A 318 -20.60 19.14 12.44
CA PHE A 318 -19.73 18.07 12.88
C PHE A 318 -18.28 18.53 13.06
N LEU A 319 -17.71 19.26 12.09
CA LEU A 319 -16.33 19.77 12.18
C LEU A 319 -16.12 20.78 13.31
N LEU A 320 -17.15 21.59 13.60
CA LEU A 320 -17.11 22.58 14.69
C LEU A 320 -17.24 21.96 16.09
N SER A 321 -17.88 20.79 16.20
CA SER A 321 -18.16 20.14 17.49
C SER A 321 -17.09 19.15 17.94
N HIS A 322 -16.21 18.70 17.03
CA HIS A 322 -15.22 17.64 17.28
C HIS A 322 -13.83 18.04 16.76
#